data_AF-A0A8J7J4V4-F1
#
_entry.id   AF-A0A8J7J4V4-F1
#
_cell.length_a   1.000
_cell.length_b   1.000
_cell.length_c   1.000
_cell.angle_alpha   90.00
_cell.angle_beta   90.00
_cell.angle_gamma   90.00
#
_symmetry.space_group_name_H-M   'P 1'
#
loop_
_entity.id
_entity.type
_entity.pdbx_description
1 polymer ?
#
loop_
_entity_poly.entity_id
_entity_poly.type
_entity_poly.pdbx_seq_one_letter_code
_entity_poly.pdbx_strand_id
1 'polypeptide(L)' 'MLDVLSSTVRPLLLDDQVLEAAYKLYMTAPHASSPAISLRRLSDMTGKTPLRCRNAIVEANGLGRFPDCELHP' A
#
# COMPACT_ATOMS: atom_id res chain seq x y z
N MET A 1 -26.60 21.17 10.20
CA MET A 1 -25.17 20.97 10.53
C MET A 1 -25.03 19.55 11.04
N LEU A 2 -24.71 18.62 10.14
CA LEU A 2 -24.42 17.23 10.45
C LEU A 2 -23.58 16.68 9.29
N ASP A 3 -22.27 16.80 9.49
CA ASP A 3 -21.16 16.18 8.77
C ASP A 3 -21.33 14.67 8.64
N VAL A 4 -22.25 14.21 7.80
CA VAL A 4 -22.44 12.77 7.53
C VAL A 4 -22.21 12.43 6.06
N LEU A 5 -21.84 13.42 5.23
CA LEU A 5 -21.57 13.20 3.81
C LEU A 5 -20.12 12.86 3.48
N SER A 6 -19.20 12.76 4.46
CA SER A 6 -17.76 12.70 4.15
C SER A 6 -16.99 11.46 4.64
N SER A 7 -17.58 10.54 5.42
CA SER A 7 -16.81 9.41 6.00
C SER A 7 -17.26 8.00 5.59
N THR A 8 -18.45 7.83 5.01
CA THR A 8 -19.05 6.48 4.85
C THR A 8 -18.82 5.82 3.50
N VAL A 9 -18.28 6.55 2.52
CA VAL A 9 -17.76 5.96 1.28
C VAL A 9 -16.24 6.04 1.33
N ARG A 10 -15.63 5.33 2.28
CA ARG A 10 -14.26 4.82 2.02
C ARG A 10 -14.35 4.15 0.65
N PRO A 11 -13.58 4.58 -0.36
CA PRO A 11 -13.60 3.83 -1.59
C PRO A 11 -13.09 2.44 -1.23
N LEU A 12 -13.99 1.46 -1.32
CA LEU A 12 -13.72 0.02 -1.41
C LEU A 12 -12.87 -0.32 -2.66
N LEU A 13 -12.15 0.66 -3.20
CA LEU A 13 -11.13 0.53 -4.19
C LEU A 13 -9.82 0.73 -3.44
N LEU A 14 -9.45 -0.29 -2.65
CA LEU A 14 -8.03 -0.57 -2.49
C LEU A 14 -7.43 -0.45 -3.90
N ASP A 15 -6.38 0.35 -4.06
CA ASP A 15 -5.78 0.57 -5.38
C ASP A 15 -5.14 -0.76 -5.79
N ASP A 16 -5.93 -1.64 -6.40
CA ASP A 16 -5.60 -3.06 -6.61
C ASP A 16 -4.29 -3.21 -7.39
N GLN A 17 -4.04 -2.26 -8.28
CA GLN A 17 -2.79 -2.15 -9.02
C GLN A 17 -1.59 -1.89 -8.11
N VAL A 18 -1.73 -1.03 -7.09
CA VAL A 18 -0.69 -0.79 -6.08
C VAL A 18 -0.49 -2.03 -5.22
N LEU A 19 -1.56 -2.69 -4.80
CA LEU A 19 -1.46 -3.89 -3.97
C LEU A 19 -0.83 -5.06 -4.71
N GLU A 20 -1.16 -5.25 -5.98
CA GLU A 20 -0.56 -6.30 -6.81
C GLU A 20 0.93 -6.03 -7.02
N ALA A 21 1.31 -4.78 -7.31
CA ALA A 21 2.72 -4.39 -7.42
C ALA A 21 3.47 -4.53 -6.07
N ALA A 22 2.83 -4.16 -4.96
CA ALA A 22 3.38 -4.29 -3.62
C ALA A 22 3.59 -5.76 -3.24
N TYR A 23 2.65 -6.63 -3.61
CA TYR A 23 2.78 -8.07 -3.39
C TYR A 23 3.93 -8.68 -4.19
N LYS A 24 4.12 -8.27 -5.44
CA LYS A 24 5.28 -8.69 -6.25
C LYS A 24 6.59 -8.27 -5.57
N LEU A 25 6.69 -7.00 -5.14
CA LEU A 25 7.88 -6.52 -4.43
C LEU A 25 8.12 -7.28 -3.12
N TYR A 26 7.07 -7.50 -2.34
CA TYR A 26 7.09 -8.23 -1.07
C TYR A 26 7.55 -9.69 -1.26
N MET A 27 7.06 -10.39 -2.29
CA MET A 27 7.47 -11.77 -2.61
C MET A 27 8.91 -11.85 -3.14
N THR A 28 9.40 -10.80 -3.81
CA THR A 28 10.78 -10.74 -4.33
C THR A 28 11.79 -10.20 -3.33
N ALA A 29 11.32 -9.64 -2.20
CA ALA A 29 12.21 -9.12 -1.18
C ALA A 29 13.03 -10.27 -0.59
N PRO A 30 14.35 -10.08 -0.39
CA PRO A 30 15.16 -11.09 0.28
C PRO A 30 14.55 -11.40 1.65
N HIS A 31 14.66 -12.66 2.10
CA HIS A 31 14.19 -13.15 3.40
C HIS A 31 14.96 -12.56 4.61
N ALA A 32 15.31 -11.27 4.55
CA ALA A 32 15.68 -10.53 5.73
C ALA A 32 14.51 -10.53 6.73
N SER A 33 14.81 -10.24 7.98
CA SER A 33 13.84 -10.20 9.09
C SER A 33 12.64 -9.27 8.88
N SER A 34 12.65 -8.44 7.83
CA SER A 34 11.59 -7.52 7.43
C SER A 34 11.64 -7.29 5.91
N PRO A 35 10.69 -7.82 5.11
CA PRO A 35 10.64 -7.56 3.67
C PRO A 35 10.40 -6.08 3.38
N ALA A 36 11.36 -5.46 2.69
CA ALA A 36 11.30 -4.04 2.33
C ALA A 36 10.53 -3.79 1.03
N ILE A 37 9.50 -2.94 1.07
CA ILE A 37 8.75 -2.48 -0.09
C ILE A 37 9.13 -1.02 -0.39
N SER A 38 9.67 -0.78 -1.59
CA SER A 38 10.03 0.57 -2.04
C SER A 38 8.81 1.31 -2.62
N LEU A 39 8.46 2.44 -2.00
CA LEU A 39 7.41 3.36 -2.45
C LEU A 39 7.76 4.00 -3.79
N ARG A 40 9.03 4.35 -4.02
CA ARG A 40 9.51 4.79 -5.33
C ARG A 40 9.24 3.76 -6.42
N ARG A 41 9.62 2.49 -6.21
CA ARG A 41 9.35 1.43 -7.19
C ARG A 41 7.86 1.22 -7.43
N LEU A 42 7.04 1.33 -6.39
CA LEU A 42 5.58 1.26 -6.55
C LEU A 42 5.03 2.42 -7.36
N SER A 43 5.50 3.63 -7.10
CA SER A 43 5.15 4.82 -7.88
C SER A 43 5.49 4.61 -9.35
N ASP A 44 6.69 4.11 -9.64
CA ASP A 44 7.16 3.84 -11.01
C ASP A 44 6.33 2.75 -11.70
N MET A 45 5.96 1.68 -10.98
CA MET A 45 5.19 0.55 -11.54
C MET A 45 3.70 0.87 -11.76
N THR A 46 3.13 1.76 -10.95
CA THR A 46 1.68 2.00 -10.88
C THR A 46 1.28 3.36 -11.45
N GLY A 47 2.25 4.26 -11.68
CA GLY A 47 2.01 5.65 -12.06
C GLY A 47 1.35 6.49 -10.96
N LYS A 48 1.22 5.95 -9.74
CA LYS A 48 0.62 6.63 -8.59
C LYS A 48 1.70 7.39 -7.82
N THR A 49 1.31 8.42 -7.07
CA THR A 49 2.27 9.14 -6.23
C THR A 49 2.74 8.27 -5.06
N PRO A 50 3.98 8.46 -4.54
CA PRO A 50 4.49 7.71 -3.39
C PRO A 50 3.57 7.78 -2.16
N LEU A 51 2.92 8.93 -1.94
CA LEU A 51 1.95 9.12 -0.87
C LEU A 51 0.73 8.19 -1.00
N ARG A 52 0.23 8.03 -2.23
CA ARG A 52 -0.90 7.14 -2.53
C ARG A 52 -0.50 5.68 -2.39
N CYS A 53 0.72 5.32 -2.83
CA CYS A 53 1.28 3.98 -2.62
C CYS A 53 1.40 3.65 -1.12
N ARG A 54 1.91 4.59 -0.33
CA ARG A 54 2.03 4.44 1.13
C ARG A 54 0.66 4.22 1.79
N ASN A 55 -0.32 5.07 1.46
CA ASN A 55 -1.65 4.95 2.07
C ASN A 55 -2.31 3.61 1.75
N ALA A 56 -2.19 3.13 0.50
CA ALA A 56 -2.73 1.82 0.10
C ALA A 56 -2.07 0.66 0.87
N ILE A 57 -0.75 0.71 1.11
CA ILE A 57 -0.06 -0.32 1.89
C ILE A 57 -0.43 -0.25 3.37
N VAL A 58 -0.51 0.94 3.95
CA VAL A 58 -0.91 1.13 5.35
C VAL A 58 -2.32 0.59 5.58
N GLU A 59 -3.25 0.86 4.66
CA GLU A 59 -4.61 0.30 4.71
C GLU A 59 -4.61 -1.22 4.59
N ALA A 60 -3.82 -1.79 3.67
CA ALA A 60 -3.69 -3.23 3.49
C ALA A 60 -3.01 -3.93 4.69
N ASN A 61 -2.09 -3.26 5.39
CA ASN A 61 -1.46 -3.76 6.62
C ASN A 61 -2.42 -3.77 7.80
N GLY A 62 -3.35 -2.81 7.86
CA GLY A 62 -4.47 -2.88 8.78
C GLY A 62 -5.35 -4.14 8.60
N LEU A 63 -5.23 -4.81 7.45
CA LEU A 63 -5.89 -6.08 7.12
C LEU A 63 -4.95 -7.29 7.17
N GLY A 64 -3.68 -7.11 7.57
CA GLY A 64 -2.69 -8.18 7.66
C GLY A 64 -2.14 -8.68 6.32
N ARG A 65 -2.21 -7.89 5.24
CA ARG A 65 -1.77 -8.32 3.89
C ARG A 65 -0.24 -8.37 3.69
N PHE A 66 0.51 -7.48 4.33
CA PHE A 66 1.99 -7.48 4.27
C PHE A 66 2.55 -7.56 5.70
N PRO A 67 2.67 -8.76 6.29
CA PRO A 67 3.21 -8.91 7.63
C PRO A 67 4.69 -8.50 7.66
N ASP A 68 5.08 -7.82 8.75
CA ASP A 68 6.45 -7.42 9.06
C ASP A 68 7.19 -6.67 7.94
N CYS A 69 6.47 -5.95 7.06
CA CYS A 69 7.10 -5.22 5.96
C CYS A 69 7.56 -3.81 6.36
N GLU A 70 8.71 -3.38 5.84
CA GLU A 70 9.20 -2.01 5.94
C GLU A 70 8.91 -1.21 4.68
N LEU A 71 8.44 0.03 4.85
CA LEU A 71 8.22 0.97 3.75
C LEU A 71 9.45 1.85 3.55
N HIS A 72 10.10 1.72 2.41
CA HIS A 72 11.21 2.59 2.01
C HIS A 72 10.71 3.69 1.05
N PRO A 73 11.17 4.94 1.21
CA PRO A 73 10.81 6.04 0.32
C PRO A 73 11.21 5.80 -1.15
#